data_AF-A0A943TNL9-F1
#
_entry.id   AF-A0A943TNL9-F1
#
_cell.length_a   1.000
_cell.length_b   1.000
_cell.length_c   1.000
_cell.angle_alpha   90.00
_cell.angle_beta   90.00
_cell.angle_gamma   90.00
#
_symmetry.space_group_name_H-M   'P 1'
#
loop_
_entity.id
_entity.type
_entity.pdbx_description
1 polymer ?
#
loop_
_entity_poly.entity_id
_entity_poly.type
_entity_poly.pdbx_seq_one_letter_code
_entity_poly.pdbx_strand_id
1 'polypeptide(L)'
;MKRKAAVMLLLMTLGAASVSGCGKNNTTSSSSVSSASSTSASSASDASSAGSTSSDSTASEEYASPSDVDGIPVVDEEVDPAECVTLGDYKKLTLEKKVEQVTDDDVQTAIMAETAVTMDDPDATVQKGDTADIAYVGKVDGKEFDGGSSDSYNLVIGSGTFIDGFEDGVIGMKTGETKDLNLKFPDSYQSTDLAGKDVVFTVTVNAFTRPAENIDGWELDDAWVAKNTDYSTVEEYRAGKRAELEAANETTAENNLQDDAMKQVADGCTFTKIPKSYVTLGEEDYDKRYTSYLQNYGISLDDYLEQYADRATYNQEKATYAGTMAKSALLLDAVKEAEGWTTDDQDYQQILNDEAANANMSQEDFLKAANDYYGEDTVVRNIMMERMINMVLDNATVNTVTVDADGNTVE
;
A
#
# COMPACT_ATOMS: atom_id res chain seq x y z
N MET A 1 22.06 21.62 -6.19
CA MET A 1 21.16 20.87 -5.28
C MET A 1 21.54 19.41 -5.39
N LYS A 2 22.20 18.85 -4.38
CA LYS A 2 22.56 17.42 -4.36
C LYS A 2 21.26 16.63 -4.24
N ARG A 3 20.96 15.75 -5.20
CA ARG A 3 19.87 14.78 -5.10
C ARG A 3 20.15 13.95 -3.85
N LYS A 4 19.39 14.14 -2.77
CA LYS A 4 19.40 13.21 -1.66
C LYS A 4 18.80 11.93 -2.21
N ALA A 5 19.63 10.91 -2.46
CA ALA A 5 19.12 9.57 -2.68
C ALA A 5 18.31 9.21 -1.42
N ALA A 6 17.03 8.92 -1.58
CA ALA A 6 16.22 8.42 -0.48
C ALA A 6 16.71 7.01 -0.18
N VAL A 7 17.32 6.81 0.99
CA VAL A 7 17.59 5.47 1.51
C VAL A 7 16.25 4.93 1.95
N MET A 8 15.52 4.28 1.04
CA MET A 8 14.32 3.52 1.38
C MET A 8 14.77 2.14 1.81
N LEU A 9 14.85 1.92 3.12
CA LEU A 9 14.92 0.56 3.64
C LEU A 9 13.54 -0.06 3.40
N LEU A 10 13.47 -1.26 2.83
CA LEU A 10 12.21 -1.96 2.67
C LEU A 10 11.68 -2.29 4.07
N LEU A 11 10.77 -1.46 4.58
CA LEU A 11 10.12 -1.72 5.87
C LEU A 11 9.14 -2.87 5.65
N MET A 12 9.58 -4.09 5.96
CA MET A 12 8.71 -5.27 6.01
C MET A 12 7.68 -5.05 7.12
N THR A 13 6.51 -4.54 6.74
CA THR A 13 5.35 -4.52 7.60
C THR A 13 4.80 -5.94 7.59
N LEU A 14 5.02 -6.72 8.67
CA LEU A 14 4.25 -7.95 8.86
C LEU A 14 2.76 -7.58 8.75
N GLY A 15 2.10 -8.07 7.72
CA GLY A 15 0.67 -7.87 7.54
C GLY A 15 -0.06 -8.36 8.78
N ALA A 16 -0.83 -7.49 9.43
CA ALA A 16 -1.68 -7.85 10.55
C ALA A 16 -2.80 -8.79 10.05
N ALA A 17 -2.50 -10.09 9.96
CA ALA A 17 -3.51 -11.11 9.77
C ALA A 17 -4.31 -11.22 11.07
N SER A 18 -5.35 -10.39 11.18
CA SER A 18 -6.35 -10.50 12.25
C SER A 18 -6.91 -11.92 12.29
N VAL A 19 -6.65 -12.65 13.38
CA VAL A 19 -7.23 -13.96 13.62
C VAL A 19 -8.70 -13.76 14.02
N SER A 20 -9.57 -13.54 13.04
CA SER A 20 -11.01 -13.62 13.23
C SER A 20 -11.47 -15.06 12.96
N GLY A 21 -11.91 -15.72 14.04
CA GLY A 21 -12.42 -17.08 13.99
C GLY A 21 -13.60 -17.24 13.02
N CYS A 22 -13.48 -18.23 12.13
CA CYS A 22 -14.53 -18.99 11.45
C CYS A 22 -15.89 -18.29 11.23
N GLY A 23 -16.05 -17.68 10.05
CA GLY A 23 -17.34 -17.41 9.43
C GLY A 23 -17.16 -17.29 7.92
N LYS A 24 -17.63 -18.29 7.17
CA LYS A 24 -17.65 -18.31 5.70
C LYS A 24 -18.19 -16.99 5.12
N ASN A 25 -17.37 -16.28 4.33
CA ASN A 25 -17.66 -15.94 2.93
C ASN A 25 -16.51 -15.16 2.28
N ASN A 26 -16.29 -15.49 1.01
CA ASN A 26 -15.22 -15.06 0.12
C ASN A 26 -15.41 -13.59 -0.32
N THR A 27 -14.48 -12.67 -0.07
CA THR A 27 -14.30 -11.42 -0.85
C THR A 27 -12.91 -10.82 -0.63
N THR A 28 -12.24 -10.58 -1.75
CA THR A 28 -10.97 -9.88 -1.99
C THR A 28 -10.91 -8.51 -1.32
N SER A 29 -9.90 -8.28 -0.48
CA SER A 29 -9.63 -6.98 0.16
C SER A 29 -8.62 -6.19 -0.67
N SER A 30 -9.08 -5.17 -1.40
CA SER A 30 -8.22 -4.12 -1.93
C SER A 30 -7.96 -3.09 -0.83
N SER A 31 -6.71 -2.95 -0.42
CA SER A 31 -6.26 -1.91 0.51
C SER A 31 -6.32 -0.53 -0.15
N SER A 32 -7.31 0.29 0.24
CA SER A 32 -7.38 1.70 -0.13
C SER A 32 -6.53 2.52 0.84
N VAL A 33 -5.36 2.96 0.39
CA VAL A 33 -4.60 4.05 1.02
C VAL A 33 -5.27 5.38 0.65
N SER A 34 -5.84 6.05 1.65
CA SER A 34 -6.48 7.36 1.49
C SER A 34 -5.44 8.42 1.16
N SER A 35 -5.45 8.90 -0.09
CA SER A 35 -4.66 10.04 -0.54
C SER A 35 -5.32 11.35 -0.09
N ALA A 36 -4.71 12.06 0.87
CA ALA A 36 -5.09 13.43 1.17
C ALA A 36 -4.51 14.37 0.10
N SER A 37 -5.40 14.96 -0.71
CA SER A 37 -5.09 15.94 -1.75
C SER A 37 -4.88 17.35 -1.17
N SER A 38 -4.30 18.19 -2.03
CA SER A 38 -3.52 19.38 -1.74
C SER A 38 -4.26 20.72 -1.87
N THR A 39 -3.83 21.68 -1.04
CA THR A 39 -3.62 23.12 -1.31
C THR A 39 -4.55 23.89 -2.25
N SER A 40 -5.16 24.95 -1.70
CA SER A 40 -5.46 26.19 -2.45
C SER A 40 -4.68 27.37 -1.85
N ALA A 41 -3.75 27.93 -2.61
CA ALA A 41 -3.11 29.20 -2.32
C ALA A 41 -3.96 30.36 -2.86
N SER A 42 -4.32 31.33 -2.02
CA SER A 42 -4.67 32.67 -2.48
C SER A 42 -4.17 33.72 -1.49
N SER A 43 -3.44 34.67 -2.06
CA SER A 43 -2.73 35.79 -1.46
C SER A 43 -3.64 36.83 -0.78
N ALA A 44 -3.22 37.38 0.37
CA ALA A 44 -3.15 38.83 0.61
C ALA A 44 -2.63 39.14 2.03
N SER A 45 -2.03 40.31 2.12
CA SER A 45 -1.20 40.88 3.18
C SER A 45 -1.93 41.46 4.41
N ASP A 46 -1.17 41.48 5.50
CA ASP A 46 -1.04 42.55 6.51
C ASP A 46 -1.91 42.57 7.79
N ALA A 47 -1.22 42.98 8.87
CA ALA A 47 -1.67 43.53 10.15
C ALA A 47 -2.08 42.61 11.34
N SER A 48 -1.12 42.46 12.27
CA SER A 48 -1.19 42.91 13.68
C SER A 48 -2.29 42.38 14.64
N SER A 49 -1.82 41.59 15.62
CA SER A 49 -2.05 41.71 17.08
C SER A 49 -3.46 42.00 17.62
N ALA A 50 -4.06 41.00 18.29
CA ALA A 50 -4.35 40.98 19.74
C ALA A 50 -5.65 40.21 20.09
N GLY A 51 -5.54 39.31 21.09
CA GLY A 51 -6.53 39.22 22.17
C GLY A 51 -7.55 38.07 22.12
N SER A 52 -7.28 37.04 22.92
CA SER A 52 -8.19 36.21 23.72
C SER A 52 -9.59 35.89 23.20
N THR A 53 -9.94 34.60 23.19
CA THR A 53 -10.76 34.04 24.28
C THR A 53 -10.61 32.52 24.34
N SER A 54 -10.32 32.04 25.53
CA SER A 54 -10.41 30.64 25.94
C SER A 54 -11.83 30.14 25.70
N SER A 55 -11.94 29.06 24.93
CA SER A 55 -13.06 28.12 24.99
C SER A 55 -12.52 26.80 25.49
N ASP A 56 -13.21 26.28 26.47
CA ASP A 56 -12.87 25.19 27.35
C ASP A 56 -13.19 23.83 26.71
N SER A 57 -12.28 22.88 26.90
CA SER A 57 -12.49 21.44 27.10
C SER A 57 -13.38 20.67 26.11
N THR A 58 -12.70 19.97 25.20
CA THR A 58 -12.76 18.50 25.22
C THR A 58 -11.39 18.02 25.65
N ALA A 59 -11.26 17.60 26.90
CA ALA A 59 -10.08 16.93 27.40
C ALA A 59 -9.66 15.84 26.40
N SER A 60 -8.45 15.97 25.85
CA SER A 60 -7.75 14.88 25.22
C SER A 60 -7.80 13.71 26.21
N GLU A 61 -8.54 12.64 25.91
CA GLU A 61 -8.34 11.41 26.65
C GLU A 61 -6.85 11.06 26.50
N GLU A 62 -6.13 11.07 27.62
CA GLU A 62 -4.73 10.69 27.67
C GLU A 62 -4.65 9.27 27.09
N TYR A 63 -3.91 9.11 25.99
CA TYR A 63 -3.78 7.83 25.32
C TYR A 63 -3.24 6.81 26.33
N ALA A 64 -4.04 5.78 26.60
CA ALA A 64 -3.63 4.67 27.44
C ALA A 64 -3.17 3.52 26.54
N SER A 65 -1.89 3.14 26.66
CA SER A 65 -1.36 1.95 26.00
C SER A 65 -2.23 0.72 26.31
N PRO A 66 -2.38 -0.21 25.36
CA PRO A 66 -3.25 -1.36 25.54
C PRO A 66 -2.78 -2.25 26.69
N SER A 67 -3.74 -2.80 27.45
CA SER A 67 -3.46 -3.77 28.53
C SER A 67 -3.19 -5.18 28.02
N ASP A 68 -3.56 -5.48 26.78
CA ASP A 68 -3.33 -6.75 26.10
C ASP A 68 -3.23 -6.54 24.58
N VAL A 69 -2.57 -7.46 23.89
CA VAL A 69 -2.52 -7.53 22.43
C VAL A 69 -3.08 -8.90 22.02
N ASP A 70 -4.19 -8.92 21.29
CA ASP A 70 -4.89 -10.15 20.90
C ASP A 70 -5.20 -11.09 22.10
N GLY A 71 -5.52 -10.52 23.27
CA GLY A 71 -5.75 -11.29 24.49
C GLY A 71 -4.48 -11.78 25.20
N ILE A 72 -3.29 -11.42 24.71
CA ILE A 72 -2.00 -11.68 25.37
C ILE A 72 -1.70 -10.51 26.32
N PRO A 73 -1.52 -10.74 27.63
CA PRO A 73 -1.35 -9.66 28.59
C PRO A 73 -0.08 -8.86 28.35
N VAL A 74 -0.20 -7.53 28.39
CA VAL A 74 0.94 -6.61 28.42
C VAL A 74 1.42 -6.45 29.86
N VAL A 75 2.72 -6.58 30.09
CA VAL A 75 3.33 -6.51 31.42
C VAL A 75 4.34 -5.37 31.49
N ASP A 76 4.35 -4.61 32.61
CA ASP A 76 5.29 -3.49 32.80
C ASP A 76 6.72 -3.96 33.17
N GLU A 77 6.89 -5.24 33.52
CA GLU A 77 8.19 -5.80 33.87
C GLU A 77 9.01 -6.10 32.60
N GLU A 78 10.31 -5.78 32.62
CA GLU A 78 11.27 -6.31 31.64
C GLU A 78 11.41 -7.81 31.88
N VAL A 79 10.97 -8.59 30.91
CA VAL A 79 10.98 -10.05 30.96
C VAL A 79 11.78 -10.56 29.78
N ASP A 80 12.59 -11.58 30.03
CA ASP A 80 13.38 -12.26 29.01
C ASP A 80 12.48 -12.72 27.83
N PRO A 81 12.85 -12.46 26.57
CA PRO A 81 12.08 -12.89 25.40
C PRO A 81 11.71 -14.37 25.42
N ALA A 82 12.62 -15.25 25.85
CA ALA A 82 12.39 -16.69 25.92
C ALA A 82 11.33 -17.11 26.96
N GLU A 83 11.06 -16.25 27.95
CA GLU A 83 9.95 -16.45 28.90
C GLU A 83 8.61 -15.90 28.38
N CYS A 84 8.65 -15.02 27.38
CA CYS A 84 7.47 -14.37 26.82
C CYS A 84 6.88 -15.16 25.66
N VAL A 85 7.72 -15.75 24.82
CA VAL A 85 7.32 -16.55 23.66
C VAL A 85 8.00 -17.91 23.65
N THR A 86 7.20 -18.97 23.49
CA THR A 86 7.71 -20.30 23.16
C THR A 86 7.75 -20.46 21.65
N LEU A 87 8.95 -20.63 21.10
CA LEU A 87 9.15 -20.80 19.66
C LEU A 87 8.63 -22.16 19.16
N GLY A 88 7.97 -22.14 18.00
CA GLY A 88 7.58 -23.34 17.25
C GLY A 88 8.72 -23.88 16.38
N ASP A 89 8.39 -24.74 15.41
CA ASP A 89 9.35 -25.14 14.38
C ASP A 89 9.38 -24.07 13.28
N TYR A 90 10.46 -23.28 13.23
CA TYR A 90 10.69 -22.24 12.22
C TYR A 90 11.75 -22.63 11.19
N LYS A 91 12.30 -23.85 11.26
CA LYS A 91 13.34 -24.36 10.34
C LYS A 91 12.86 -25.53 9.49
N LYS A 92 11.60 -25.93 9.56
CA LYS A 92 11.05 -27.05 8.77
C LYS A 92 9.66 -26.74 8.25
N LEU A 93 9.47 -25.49 7.83
CA LEU A 93 8.22 -25.07 7.21
C LEU A 93 8.05 -25.71 5.83
N THR A 94 6.81 -25.96 5.45
CA THR A 94 6.44 -26.28 4.08
C THR A 94 5.66 -25.10 3.53
N LEU A 95 6.23 -24.45 2.53
CA LEU A 95 5.70 -23.24 1.95
C LEU A 95 5.30 -23.48 0.49
N GLU A 96 4.34 -22.71 -0.01
CA GLU A 96 3.90 -22.77 -1.40
C GLU A 96 4.16 -21.42 -2.08
N LYS A 97 5.07 -21.39 -3.05
CA LYS A 97 5.34 -20.20 -3.86
C LYS A 97 4.41 -20.23 -5.07
N LYS A 98 3.42 -19.32 -5.09
CA LYS A 98 2.48 -19.18 -6.20
C LYS A 98 2.95 -18.09 -7.15
N VAL A 99 3.32 -18.48 -8.37
CA VAL A 99 3.74 -17.55 -9.42
C VAL A 99 2.61 -17.42 -10.43
N GLU A 100 2.07 -16.22 -10.59
CA GLU A 100 1.01 -15.98 -11.56
C GLU A 100 1.56 -16.07 -12.98
N GLN A 101 0.88 -16.83 -13.84
CA GLN A 101 1.21 -16.96 -15.24
C GLN A 101 0.92 -15.67 -15.99
N VAL A 102 1.85 -15.22 -16.82
CA VAL A 102 1.60 -14.16 -17.79
C VAL A 102 0.94 -14.75 -19.03
N THR A 103 -0.22 -14.25 -19.42
CA THR A 103 -0.92 -14.63 -20.66
C THR A 103 -0.57 -13.70 -21.81
N ASP A 104 -0.93 -14.04 -23.05
CA ASP A 104 -0.76 -13.13 -24.20
C ASP A 104 -1.65 -11.89 -24.08
N ASP A 105 -2.82 -12.03 -23.44
CA ASP A 105 -3.75 -10.94 -23.20
C ASP A 105 -3.19 -9.93 -22.18
N ASP A 106 -2.43 -10.39 -21.18
CA ASP A 106 -1.74 -9.51 -20.22
C ASP A 106 -0.66 -8.68 -20.93
N VAL A 107 0.12 -9.31 -21.80
CA VAL A 107 1.14 -8.63 -22.61
C VAL A 107 0.49 -7.59 -23.52
N GLN A 108 -0.62 -7.96 -24.19
CA GLN A 108 -1.36 -7.04 -25.02
C GLN A 108 -1.88 -5.85 -24.21
N THR A 109 -2.51 -6.11 -23.06
CA THR A 109 -3.07 -5.08 -22.17
C THR A 109 -1.98 -4.13 -21.69
N ALA A 110 -0.82 -4.65 -21.30
CA ALA A 110 0.32 -3.83 -20.88
C ALA A 110 0.84 -2.94 -22.03
N ILE A 111 0.97 -3.48 -23.24
CA ILE A 111 1.35 -2.69 -24.42
C ILE A 111 0.29 -1.63 -24.74
N MET A 112 -0.99 -1.96 -24.64
CA MET A 112 -2.08 -1.01 -24.86
C MET A 112 -2.03 0.16 -23.88
N ALA A 113 -1.74 -0.10 -22.61
CA ALA A 113 -1.60 0.93 -21.60
C ALA A 113 -0.41 1.87 -21.90
N GLU A 114 0.73 1.33 -22.33
CA GLU A 114 1.92 2.13 -22.68
C GLU A 114 1.78 2.91 -23.99
N THR A 115 1.01 2.36 -24.93
CA THR A 115 0.78 2.99 -26.23
C THR A 115 -0.37 3.99 -26.20
N ALA A 116 -1.12 4.09 -25.10
CA ALA A 116 -2.26 4.98 -24.99
C ALA A 116 -1.86 6.44 -25.26
N VAL A 117 -2.65 7.11 -26.10
CA VAL A 117 -2.40 8.48 -26.54
C VAL A 117 -3.38 9.42 -25.86
N THR A 118 -2.88 10.51 -25.30
CA THR A 118 -3.74 11.60 -24.81
C THR A 118 -4.50 12.23 -25.98
N MET A 119 -5.82 12.33 -25.83
CA MET A 119 -6.68 12.90 -26.85
C MET A 119 -6.77 14.41 -26.69
N ASP A 120 -5.88 15.13 -27.38
CA ASP A 120 -5.78 16.60 -27.33
C ASP A 120 -6.69 17.32 -28.34
N ASP A 121 -7.32 16.59 -29.26
CA ASP A 121 -8.25 17.17 -30.23
C ASP A 121 -9.52 17.66 -29.49
N PRO A 122 -9.87 18.96 -29.55
CA PRO A 122 -11.07 19.50 -28.90
C PRO A 122 -12.39 18.94 -29.46
N ASP A 123 -12.35 18.25 -30.60
CA ASP A 123 -13.50 17.53 -31.17
C ASP A 123 -13.52 16.04 -30.84
N ALA A 124 -12.47 15.49 -30.23
CA ALA A 124 -12.49 14.13 -29.73
C ALA A 124 -13.45 14.00 -28.55
N THR A 125 -14.18 12.89 -28.54
CA THR A 125 -15.10 12.53 -27.46
C THR A 125 -14.68 11.21 -26.84
N VAL A 126 -14.96 11.06 -25.55
CA VAL A 126 -14.75 9.82 -24.80
C VAL A 126 -15.52 8.66 -25.45
N GLN A 127 -14.87 7.52 -25.58
CA GLN A 127 -15.41 6.28 -26.12
C GLN A 127 -15.22 5.13 -25.13
N LYS A 128 -15.96 4.03 -25.34
CA LYS A 128 -15.72 2.79 -24.60
C LYS A 128 -14.30 2.29 -24.85
N GLY A 129 -13.58 1.94 -23.80
CA GLY A 129 -12.17 1.53 -23.83
C GLY A 129 -11.17 2.68 -23.63
N ASP A 130 -11.61 3.94 -23.62
CA ASP A 130 -10.75 5.06 -23.21
C ASP A 130 -10.55 5.06 -21.69
N THR A 131 -9.44 5.62 -21.22
CA THR A 131 -9.24 5.97 -19.82
C THR A 131 -9.48 7.45 -19.65
N ALA A 132 -10.56 7.82 -18.96
CA ALA A 132 -10.91 9.21 -18.68
C ALA A 132 -10.46 9.61 -17.27
N ASP A 133 -9.68 10.70 -17.17
CA ASP A 133 -9.48 11.41 -15.92
C ASP A 133 -10.73 12.26 -15.66
N ILE A 134 -11.50 11.91 -14.65
CA ILE A 134 -12.76 12.56 -14.30
C ILE A 134 -12.70 13.24 -12.94
N ALA A 135 -13.31 14.42 -12.86
CA ALA A 135 -13.76 15.00 -11.60
C ALA A 135 -15.24 14.68 -11.44
N TYR A 136 -15.70 14.31 -10.26
CA TYR A 136 -17.12 14.09 -10.01
C TYR A 136 -17.53 14.50 -8.60
N VAL A 137 -18.79 14.88 -8.46
CA VAL A 137 -19.43 15.19 -7.18
C VAL A 137 -20.80 14.52 -7.13
N GLY A 138 -20.95 13.57 -6.20
CA GLY A 138 -22.17 12.80 -5.98
C GLY A 138 -23.07 13.43 -4.94
N LYS A 139 -24.38 13.53 -5.24
CA LYS A 139 -25.39 14.10 -4.34
C LYS A 139 -26.61 13.20 -4.22
N VAL A 140 -27.00 12.89 -2.98
CA VAL A 140 -28.26 12.21 -2.65
C VAL A 140 -29.16 13.22 -1.95
N ASP A 141 -30.41 13.36 -2.41
CA ASP A 141 -31.35 14.37 -1.90
C ASP A 141 -30.76 15.80 -1.87
N GLY A 142 -29.88 16.12 -2.83
CA GLY A 142 -29.22 17.41 -2.96
C GLY A 142 -28.05 17.66 -2.00
N LYS A 143 -27.63 16.65 -1.23
CA LYS A 143 -26.48 16.73 -0.32
C LYS A 143 -25.36 15.80 -0.78
N GLU A 144 -24.13 16.29 -0.72
CA GLU A 144 -22.95 15.47 -0.94
C GLU A 144 -22.82 14.42 0.18
N PHE A 145 -22.25 13.28 -0.16
CA PHE A 145 -22.00 12.18 0.77
C PHE A 145 -20.52 11.81 0.72
N ASP A 146 -20.03 11.24 1.82
CA ASP A 146 -18.63 10.86 1.96
C ASP A 146 -18.23 9.77 0.97
N GLY A 147 -17.04 9.90 0.37
CA GLY A 147 -16.59 9.06 -0.74
C GLY A 147 -17.33 9.27 -2.07
N GLY A 148 -18.23 10.27 -2.16
CA GLY A 148 -19.01 10.57 -3.36
C GLY A 148 -18.37 11.53 -4.34
N SER A 149 -17.17 12.06 -4.05
CA SER A 149 -16.54 13.13 -4.83
C SER A 149 -15.05 12.90 -5.02
N SER A 150 -14.52 13.27 -6.18
CA SER A 150 -13.09 13.36 -6.48
C SER A 150 -12.83 14.46 -7.50
N ASP A 151 -11.70 15.16 -7.38
CA ASP A 151 -11.27 16.16 -8.37
C ASP A 151 -10.51 15.52 -9.56
N SER A 152 -10.02 14.29 -9.40
CA SER A 152 -9.35 13.52 -10.44
C SER A 152 -9.42 12.03 -10.13
N TYR A 153 -9.82 11.24 -11.10
CA TYR A 153 -9.90 9.79 -11.00
C TYR A 153 -9.80 9.20 -12.40
N ASN A 154 -8.85 8.30 -12.62
CA ASN A 154 -8.71 7.61 -13.90
C ASN A 154 -9.68 6.43 -13.96
N LEU A 155 -10.69 6.55 -14.82
CA LEU A 155 -11.70 5.52 -15.05
C LEU A 155 -11.57 4.95 -16.46
N VAL A 156 -11.37 3.64 -16.57
CA VAL A 156 -11.48 2.92 -17.84
C VAL A 156 -12.97 2.80 -18.19
N ILE A 157 -13.38 3.41 -19.30
CA ILE A 157 -14.78 3.47 -19.69
C ILE A 157 -15.24 2.11 -20.21
N GLY A 158 -16.19 1.49 -19.52
CA GLY A 158 -16.69 0.15 -19.78
C GLY A 158 -16.12 -0.93 -18.85
N SER A 159 -15.39 -0.57 -17.78
CA SER A 159 -14.88 -1.51 -16.79
C SER A 159 -15.95 -2.05 -15.85
N GLY A 160 -17.06 -1.31 -15.68
CA GLY A 160 -18.11 -1.66 -14.71
C GLY A 160 -17.69 -1.45 -13.26
N THR A 161 -16.67 -0.60 -13.02
CA THR A 161 -16.19 -0.28 -11.67
C THR A 161 -17.12 0.70 -10.97
N PHE A 162 -17.82 1.55 -11.74
CA PHE A 162 -18.81 2.49 -11.22
C PHE A 162 -20.24 1.92 -11.32
N ILE A 163 -21.19 2.58 -10.65
CA ILE A 163 -22.60 2.18 -10.70
C ILE A 163 -23.14 2.21 -12.13
N ASP A 164 -24.09 1.32 -12.43
CA ASP A 164 -24.73 1.21 -13.74
C ASP A 164 -25.18 2.57 -14.29
N GLY A 165 -24.84 2.82 -15.56
CA GLY A 165 -25.17 4.06 -16.27
C GLY A 165 -24.20 5.22 -16.03
N PHE A 166 -23.28 5.13 -15.07
CA PHE A 166 -22.26 6.17 -14.87
C PHE A 166 -21.34 6.27 -16.08
N GLU A 167 -20.67 5.17 -16.44
CA GLU A 167 -19.71 5.12 -17.55
C GLU A 167 -20.38 5.44 -18.90
N ASP A 168 -21.60 4.94 -19.13
CA ASP A 168 -22.41 5.26 -20.31
C ASP A 168 -22.73 6.77 -20.41
N GLY A 169 -22.88 7.44 -19.26
CA GLY A 169 -23.16 8.86 -19.18
C GLY A 169 -21.98 9.74 -19.61
N VAL A 170 -20.75 9.23 -19.43
CA VAL A 170 -19.47 9.87 -19.77
C VAL A 170 -19.12 9.68 -21.25
N ILE A 171 -19.54 8.57 -21.87
CA ILE A 171 -19.35 8.35 -23.31
C ILE A 171 -19.93 9.52 -24.11
N GLY A 172 -19.14 10.02 -25.06
CA GLY A 172 -19.49 11.15 -25.92
C GLY A 172 -19.15 12.52 -25.33
N MET A 173 -18.75 12.62 -24.06
CA MET A 173 -18.28 13.88 -23.48
C MET A 173 -16.93 14.28 -24.06
N LYS A 174 -16.68 15.59 -24.14
CA LYS A 174 -15.39 16.18 -24.51
C LYS A 174 -14.54 16.53 -23.30
N THR A 175 -13.25 16.72 -23.51
CA THR A 175 -12.34 17.31 -22.52
C THR A 175 -12.86 18.68 -22.06
N GLY A 176 -12.96 18.87 -20.75
CA GLY A 176 -13.51 20.04 -20.08
C GLY A 176 -15.04 20.10 -20.02
N GLU A 177 -15.76 19.13 -20.57
CA GLU A 177 -17.22 19.09 -20.50
C GLU A 177 -17.69 18.62 -19.13
N THR A 178 -18.74 19.27 -18.60
CA THR A 178 -19.39 18.90 -17.34
C THR A 178 -20.84 18.50 -17.60
N LYS A 179 -21.31 17.42 -16.96
CA LYS A 179 -22.66 16.88 -17.12
C LYS A 179 -23.20 16.30 -15.82
N ASP A 180 -24.50 16.47 -15.59
CA ASP A 180 -25.21 15.82 -14.49
C ASP A 180 -25.77 14.46 -14.94
N LEU A 181 -25.33 13.40 -14.27
CA LEU A 181 -25.80 12.04 -14.45
C LEU A 181 -26.81 11.71 -13.35
N ASN A 182 -28.06 11.46 -13.73
CA ASN A 182 -29.12 11.06 -12.82
C ASN A 182 -29.15 9.53 -12.78
N LEU A 183 -28.64 8.95 -11.71
CA LEU A 183 -28.41 7.52 -11.55
C LEU A 183 -29.14 7.01 -10.30
N LYS A 184 -29.07 5.70 -10.08
CA LYS A 184 -29.61 5.06 -8.90
C LYS A 184 -28.60 4.06 -8.38
N PHE A 185 -28.34 4.08 -7.07
CA PHE A 185 -27.55 3.03 -6.44
C PHE A 185 -28.28 1.69 -6.54
N PRO A 186 -27.57 0.58 -6.79
CA PRO A 186 -28.19 -0.73 -6.80
C PRO A 186 -28.79 -1.04 -5.41
N ASP A 187 -29.85 -1.83 -5.38
CA ASP A 187 -30.48 -2.23 -4.11
C ASP A 187 -29.51 -3.08 -3.24
N SER A 188 -28.48 -3.67 -3.85
CA SER A 188 -27.42 -4.45 -3.20
C SER A 188 -26.17 -3.65 -2.85
N TYR A 189 -26.22 -2.31 -2.88
CA TYR A 189 -25.05 -1.49 -2.56
C TYR A 189 -24.61 -1.68 -1.11
N GLN A 190 -23.30 -1.69 -0.86
CA GLN A 190 -22.73 -2.03 0.46
C GLN A 190 -23.15 -1.05 1.56
N SER A 191 -23.24 0.24 1.23
CA SER A 191 -23.76 1.25 2.16
C SER A 191 -25.28 1.18 2.21
N THR A 192 -25.82 0.77 3.36
CA THR A 192 -27.27 0.71 3.61
C THR A 192 -27.96 2.07 3.46
N ASP A 193 -27.21 3.15 3.67
CA ASP A 193 -27.72 4.51 3.58
C ASP A 193 -27.82 5.02 2.14
N LEU A 194 -27.13 4.38 1.20
CA LEU A 194 -27.13 4.72 -0.23
C LEU A 194 -27.89 3.71 -1.09
N ALA A 195 -27.98 2.46 -0.64
CA ALA A 195 -28.64 1.37 -1.37
C ALA A 195 -30.04 1.75 -1.85
N GLY A 196 -30.29 1.56 -3.16
CA GLY A 196 -31.58 1.83 -3.79
C GLY A 196 -31.99 3.31 -3.86
N LYS A 197 -31.13 4.26 -3.46
CA LYS A 197 -31.44 5.70 -3.56
C LYS A 197 -31.06 6.27 -4.92
N ASP A 198 -31.82 7.28 -5.33
CA ASP A 198 -31.48 8.11 -6.47
C ASP A 198 -30.31 9.03 -6.11
N VAL A 199 -29.40 9.22 -7.06
CA VAL A 199 -28.18 10.02 -6.90
C VAL A 199 -27.93 10.81 -8.16
N VAL A 200 -27.45 12.04 -7.98
CA VAL A 200 -26.98 12.88 -9.09
C VAL A 200 -25.47 13.03 -8.99
N PHE A 201 -24.76 12.62 -10.03
CA PHE A 201 -23.32 12.86 -10.16
C PHE A 201 -23.08 13.99 -11.15
N THR A 202 -22.52 15.10 -10.70
CA THR A 202 -21.96 16.12 -11.59
C THR A 202 -20.56 15.68 -11.97
N VAL A 203 -20.34 15.27 -13.22
CA VAL A 203 -19.08 14.72 -13.73
C VAL A 203 -18.45 15.69 -14.73
N THR A 204 -17.15 15.90 -14.63
CA THR A 204 -16.33 16.65 -15.59
C THR A 204 -15.23 15.75 -16.12
N VAL A 205 -15.01 15.73 -17.43
CA VAL A 205 -13.86 15.04 -18.04
C VAL A 205 -12.67 16.01 -18.06
N ASN A 206 -11.63 15.76 -17.27
CA ASN A 206 -10.42 16.60 -17.24
C ASN A 206 -9.53 16.36 -18.46
N ALA A 207 -9.35 15.08 -18.81
CA ALA A 207 -8.62 14.59 -19.98
C ALA A 207 -8.99 13.12 -20.21
N PHE A 208 -8.63 12.56 -21.37
CA PHE A 208 -8.72 11.12 -21.57
C PHE A 208 -7.62 10.63 -22.50
N THR A 209 -7.21 9.38 -22.29
CA THR A 209 -6.30 8.66 -23.17
C THR A 209 -7.06 7.57 -23.91
N ARG A 210 -6.66 7.32 -25.16
CA ARG A 210 -7.19 6.22 -25.97
C ARG A 210 -6.08 5.20 -26.22
N PRO A 211 -6.30 3.91 -25.94
CA PRO A 211 -5.39 2.86 -26.39
C PRO A 211 -5.11 3.00 -27.88
N ALA A 212 -3.86 2.95 -28.30
CA ALA A 212 -3.53 3.27 -29.68
C ALA A 212 -4.21 2.35 -30.70
N GLU A 213 -4.49 1.09 -30.35
CA GLU A 213 -5.25 0.16 -31.19
C GLU A 213 -6.69 0.60 -31.49
N ASN A 214 -7.27 1.48 -30.67
CA ASN A 214 -8.58 2.07 -30.90
C ASN A 214 -8.50 3.36 -31.74
N ILE A 215 -7.32 3.74 -32.23
CA ILE A 215 -7.13 4.86 -33.14
C ILE A 215 -7.12 4.33 -34.58
N ASP A 216 -8.02 4.85 -35.40
CA ASP A 216 -8.15 4.44 -36.80
C ASP A 216 -6.81 4.51 -37.56
N GLY A 217 -6.42 3.37 -38.14
CA GLY A 217 -5.20 3.25 -38.95
C GLY A 217 -3.91 3.14 -38.15
N TRP A 218 -3.98 3.00 -36.82
CA TRP A 218 -2.84 2.61 -36.02
C TRP A 218 -2.64 1.09 -36.08
N GLU A 219 -1.39 0.68 -36.27
CA GLU A 219 -0.97 -0.71 -36.14
C GLU A 219 0.33 -0.73 -35.34
N LEU A 220 0.46 -1.72 -34.47
CA LEU A 220 1.75 -2.02 -33.85
C LEU A 220 2.61 -2.75 -34.89
N ASP A 221 3.52 -2.02 -35.52
CA ASP A 221 4.48 -2.56 -36.49
C ASP A 221 5.93 -2.31 -36.06
N ASP A 222 6.88 -2.98 -36.73
CA ASP A 222 8.30 -2.87 -36.40
C ASP A 222 8.83 -1.43 -36.54
N ALA A 223 8.24 -0.62 -37.43
CA ALA A 223 8.65 0.77 -37.62
C ALA A 223 8.23 1.66 -36.44
N TRP A 224 7.04 1.42 -35.88
CA TRP A 224 6.58 2.05 -34.66
C TRP A 224 7.46 1.63 -33.48
N VAL A 225 7.72 0.33 -33.33
CA VAL A 225 8.53 -0.20 -32.23
C VAL A 225 9.95 0.36 -32.26
N ALA A 226 10.63 0.32 -33.41
CA ALA A 226 11.98 0.84 -33.57
C ALA A 226 12.09 2.37 -33.35
N LYS A 227 10.98 3.10 -33.46
CA LYS A 227 10.94 4.55 -33.27
C LYS A 227 10.62 4.95 -31.83
N ASN A 228 9.83 4.15 -31.11
CA ASN A 228 9.26 4.54 -29.81
C ASN A 228 9.74 3.68 -28.63
N THR A 229 10.49 2.61 -28.88
CA THR A 229 11.00 1.69 -27.86
C THR A 229 12.49 1.39 -28.09
N ASP A 230 13.11 0.68 -27.16
CA ASP A 230 14.49 0.17 -27.31
C ASP A 230 14.57 -1.13 -28.14
N TYR A 231 13.45 -1.65 -28.62
CA TYR A 231 13.36 -2.87 -29.43
C TYR A 231 13.30 -2.54 -30.94
N SER A 232 13.65 -3.51 -31.78
CA SER A 232 13.62 -3.32 -33.24
C SER A 232 12.37 -3.91 -33.90
N THR A 233 11.72 -4.89 -33.27
CA THR A 233 10.57 -5.61 -33.83
C THR A 233 9.45 -5.78 -32.82
N VAL A 234 8.22 -5.95 -33.31
CA VAL A 234 7.05 -6.23 -32.47
C VAL A 234 7.24 -7.49 -31.62
N GLU A 235 7.88 -8.52 -32.20
CA GLU A 235 8.17 -9.76 -31.49
C GLU A 235 9.10 -9.53 -30.30
N GLU A 236 10.21 -8.79 -30.50
CA GLU A 236 11.14 -8.43 -29.44
C GLU A 236 10.47 -7.59 -28.36
N TYR A 237 9.62 -6.63 -28.73
CA TYR A 237 8.92 -5.79 -27.77
C TYR A 237 7.92 -6.60 -26.93
N ARG A 238 7.13 -7.48 -27.55
CA ARG A 238 6.22 -8.39 -26.83
C ARG A 238 6.97 -9.34 -25.90
N ALA A 239 8.09 -9.92 -26.37
CA ALA A 239 8.92 -10.79 -25.55
C ALA A 239 9.53 -10.05 -24.36
N GLY A 240 10.03 -8.83 -24.57
CA GLY A 240 10.54 -7.97 -23.52
C GLY A 240 9.46 -7.61 -22.49
N LYS A 241 8.26 -7.24 -22.95
CA LYS A 241 7.13 -6.94 -22.06
C LYS A 241 6.67 -8.16 -21.26
N ARG A 242 6.63 -9.33 -21.89
CA ARG A 242 6.36 -10.60 -21.20
C ARG A 242 7.38 -10.87 -20.09
N ALA A 243 8.68 -10.73 -20.39
CA ALA A 243 9.73 -10.95 -19.39
C ALA A 243 9.64 -9.97 -18.22
N GLU A 244 9.26 -8.72 -18.47
CA GLU A 244 9.01 -7.72 -17.43
C GLU A 244 7.85 -8.12 -16.51
N LEU A 245 6.72 -8.55 -17.08
CA LEU A 245 5.56 -9.02 -16.32
C LEU A 245 5.90 -10.30 -15.52
N GLU A 246 6.63 -11.25 -16.13
CA GLU A 246 7.07 -12.48 -15.46
C GLU A 246 7.99 -12.17 -14.27
N ALA A 247 8.92 -11.22 -14.43
CA ALA A 247 9.78 -10.77 -13.33
C ALA A 247 9.01 -10.07 -12.21
N ALA A 248 7.98 -9.28 -12.54
CA ALA A 248 7.10 -8.64 -11.57
C ALA A 248 6.25 -9.67 -10.80
N ASN A 249 5.70 -10.68 -11.48
CA ASN A 249 4.96 -11.78 -10.86
C ASN A 249 5.87 -12.62 -9.96
N GLU A 250 7.12 -12.87 -10.37
CA GLU A 250 8.11 -13.58 -9.55
C GLU A 250 8.44 -12.81 -8.27
N THR A 251 8.68 -11.49 -8.38
CA THR A 251 8.94 -10.62 -7.22
C THR A 251 7.73 -10.60 -6.27
N THR A 252 6.52 -10.53 -6.80
CA THR A 252 5.28 -10.60 -6.02
C THR A 252 5.17 -11.95 -5.30
N ALA A 253 5.47 -13.05 -5.99
CA ALA A 253 5.46 -14.39 -5.43
C ALA A 253 6.51 -14.56 -4.31
N GLU A 254 7.69 -13.96 -4.45
CA GLU A 254 8.73 -13.96 -3.42
C GLU A 254 8.32 -13.19 -2.17
N ASN A 255 7.74 -12.01 -2.34
CA ASN A 255 7.22 -11.23 -1.21
C ASN A 255 6.10 -11.98 -0.47
N ASN A 256 5.15 -12.55 -1.22
CA ASN A 256 4.07 -13.36 -0.63
C ASN A 256 4.61 -14.60 0.10
N LEU A 257 5.66 -15.24 -0.43
CA LEU A 257 6.33 -16.36 0.21
C LEU A 257 7.00 -15.96 1.53
N GLN A 258 7.67 -14.80 1.57
CA GLN A 258 8.27 -14.26 2.79
C GLN A 258 7.20 -13.96 3.85
N ASP A 259 6.09 -13.35 3.44
CA ASP A 259 4.96 -13.06 4.32
C ASP A 259 4.33 -14.33 4.89
N ASP A 260 4.10 -15.36 4.04
CA ASP A 260 3.58 -16.65 4.49
C ASP A 260 4.56 -17.35 5.44
N ALA A 261 5.86 -17.28 5.15
CA ALA A 261 6.90 -17.82 6.03
C ALA A 261 6.83 -17.19 7.42
N MET A 262 6.82 -15.85 7.50
CA MET A 262 6.73 -15.13 8.77
C MET A 262 5.42 -15.41 9.51
N LYS A 263 4.31 -15.47 8.77
CA LYS A 263 3.02 -15.85 9.32
C LYS A 263 3.06 -17.25 9.93
N GLN A 264 3.57 -18.25 9.21
CA GLN A 264 3.67 -19.62 9.71
C GLN A 264 4.60 -19.73 10.93
N VAL A 265 5.72 -18.99 10.95
CA VAL A 265 6.58 -18.90 12.15
C VAL A 265 5.79 -18.35 13.34
N ALA A 266 5.11 -17.22 13.16
CA ALA A 266 4.35 -16.57 14.23
C ALA A 266 3.18 -17.45 14.73
N ASP A 267 2.42 -18.08 13.81
CA ASP A 267 1.31 -18.98 14.12
C ASP A 267 1.79 -20.27 14.82
N GLY A 268 3.03 -20.69 14.58
CA GLY A 268 3.68 -21.81 15.28
C GLY A 268 4.15 -21.47 16.70
N CYS A 269 4.23 -20.19 17.06
CA CYS A 269 4.70 -19.74 18.37
C CYS A 269 3.55 -19.60 19.38
N THR A 270 3.87 -19.72 20.67
CA THR A 270 2.93 -19.43 21.76
C THR A 270 3.42 -18.23 22.56
N PHE A 271 2.69 -17.12 22.44
CA PHE A 271 2.94 -15.91 23.22
C PHE A 271 2.17 -15.98 24.55
N THR A 272 2.87 -15.75 25.66
CA THR A 272 2.28 -15.83 27.01
C THR A 272 2.08 -14.46 27.64
N LYS A 273 2.95 -13.50 27.31
CA LYS A 273 2.94 -12.11 27.77
C LYS A 273 3.78 -11.27 26.82
N ILE A 274 3.54 -9.96 26.79
CA ILE A 274 4.30 -9.01 25.99
C ILE A 274 4.83 -7.91 26.92
N PRO A 275 6.16 -7.74 27.05
CA PRO A 275 6.71 -6.61 27.79
C PRO A 275 6.28 -5.28 27.16
N LYS A 276 5.87 -4.33 27.99
CA LYS A 276 5.35 -3.03 27.53
C LYS A 276 6.34 -2.24 26.69
N SER A 277 7.64 -2.43 26.90
CA SER A 277 8.70 -1.84 26.07
C SER A 277 8.51 -2.16 24.58
N TYR A 278 8.09 -3.37 24.23
CA TYR A 278 7.79 -3.75 22.84
C TYR A 278 6.55 -3.04 22.27
N VAL A 279 5.52 -2.81 23.09
CA VAL A 279 4.34 -2.05 22.68
C VAL A 279 4.71 -0.58 22.47
N THR A 280 5.44 0.02 23.41
CA THR A 280 5.90 1.40 23.31
C THR A 280 6.77 1.64 22.07
N LEU A 281 7.64 0.70 21.71
CA LEU A 281 8.39 0.77 20.44
C LEU A 281 7.48 0.94 19.22
N GLY A 282 6.38 0.18 19.16
CA GLY A 282 5.42 0.27 18.07
C GLY A 282 4.58 1.55 18.11
N GLU A 283 4.21 2.03 19.30
CA GLU A 283 3.49 3.30 19.48
C GLU A 283 4.33 4.49 18.99
N GLU A 284 5.60 4.54 19.42
CA GLU A 284 6.55 5.59 19.02
C GLU A 284 6.86 5.55 17.51
N ASP A 285 7.01 4.36 16.94
CA ASP A 285 7.21 4.21 15.50
C ASP A 285 5.99 4.68 14.70
N TYR A 286 4.78 4.33 15.13
CA TYR A 286 3.55 4.81 14.51
C TYR A 286 3.45 6.34 14.57
N ASP A 287 3.69 6.93 15.73
CA ASP A 287 3.75 8.39 15.92
C ASP A 287 4.77 9.03 14.98
N LYS A 288 5.99 8.48 14.94
CA LYS A 288 7.08 8.99 14.10
C LYS A 288 6.72 8.92 12.62
N ARG A 289 6.17 7.82 12.14
CA ARG A 289 5.76 7.63 10.74
C ARG A 289 4.69 8.65 10.34
N TYR A 290 3.66 8.78 11.17
CA TYR A 290 2.54 9.68 10.90
C TYR A 290 2.97 11.14 10.91
N THR A 291 3.74 11.55 11.93
CA THR A 291 4.25 12.92 12.04
C THR A 291 5.24 13.25 10.91
N SER A 292 6.11 12.32 10.53
CA SER A 292 7.03 12.51 9.39
C SER A 292 6.27 12.68 8.07
N TYR A 293 5.21 11.90 7.86
CA TYR A 293 4.33 12.05 6.70
C TYR A 293 3.70 13.45 6.67
N LEU A 294 3.05 13.88 7.76
CA LEU A 294 2.38 15.19 7.84
C LEU A 294 3.34 16.39 7.74
N GLN A 295 4.57 16.26 8.26
CA GLN A 295 5.61 17.28 8.12
C GLN A 295 5.94 17.59 6.65
N ASN A 296 5.85 16.62 5.74
CA ASN A 296 6.04 16.88 4.31
C ASN A 296 4.98 17.82 3.73
N TYR A 297 3.80 17.88 4.34
CA TYR A 297 2.71 18.78 3.97
C TYR A 297 2.66 20.05 4.84
N GLY A 298 3.57 20.20 5.80
CA GLY A 298 3.61 21.34 6.71
C GLY A 298 2.46 21.39 7.72
N ILE A 299 1.82 20.25 7.99
CA ILE A 299 0.68 20.11 8.90
C ILE A 299 1.15 19.39 10.17
N SER A 300 0.68 19.81 11.34
CA SER A 300 0.95 19.08 12.59
C SER A 300 -0.02 17.92 12.78
N LEU A 301 0.34 16.92 13.60
CA LEU A 301 -0.56 15.81 13.92
C LEU A 301 -1.87 16.33 14.54
N ASP A 302 -1.77 17.27 15.47
CA ASP A 302 -2.94 17.85 16.15
C ASP A 302 -3.87 18.56 15.15
N ASP A 303 -3.32 19.42 14.29
CA ASP A 303 -4.11 20.12 13.26
C ASP A 303 -4.78 19.12 12.29
N TYR A 304 -4.08 18.05 11.93
CA TYR A 304 -4.62 17.03 11.04
C TYR A 304 -5.83 16.32 11.66
N LEU A 305 -5.77 15.98 12.94
CA LEU A 305 -6.86 15.26 13.62
C LEU A 305 -8.04 16.19 13.90
N GLU A 306 -7.78 17.44 14.26
CA GLU A 306 -8.86 18.41 14.44
C GLU A 306 -9.67 18.61 13.15
N GLN A 307 -9.01 18.49 11.98
CA GLN A 307 -9.61 18.84 10.70
C GLN A 307 -10.06 17.64 9.85
N TYR A 308 -9.37 16.50 9.93
CA TYR A 308 -9.52 15.40 8.96
C TYR A 308 -9.69 14.00 9.56
N ALA A 309 -9.38 13.78 10.84
CA ALA A 309 -9.41 12.42 11.42
C ALA A 309 -9.74 12.39 12.92
N ASP A 310 -10.58 11.44 13.33
CA ASP A 310 -10.93 11.30 14.74
C ASP A 310 -9.77 10.74 15.60
N ARG A 311 -9.58 11.33 16.79
CA ARG A 311 -8.49 10.97 17.71
C ARG A 311 -8.62 9.53 18.22
N ALA A 312 -9.84 9.06 18.48
CA ALA A 312 -10.06 7.70 18.96
C ALA A 312 -9.71 6.68 17.86
N THR A 313 -10.07 6.96 16.61
CA THR A 313 -9.70 6.13 15.44
C THR A 313 -8.19 6.02 15.30
N TYR A 314 -7.48 7.15 15.37
CA TYR A 314 -6.02 7.12 15.35
C TYR A 314 -5.42 6.30 16.50
N ASN A 315 -5.94 6.44 17.72
CA ASN A 315 -5.44 5.69 18.87
C ASN A 315 -5.70 4.18 18.72
N GLN A 316 -6.83 3.80 18.12
CA GLN A 316 -7.14 2.40 17.80
C GLN A 316 -6.19 1.82 16.75
N GLU A 317 -5.92 2.58 15.67
CA GLU A 317 -4.96 2.18 14.65
C GLU A 317 -3.55 2.07 15.22
N LYS A 318 -3.14 3.05 16.05
CA LYS A 318 -1.86 3.02 16.79
C LYS A 318 -1.76 1.76 17.64
N ALA A 319 -2.76 1.45 18.45
CA ALA A 319 -2.74 0.28 19.32
C ALA A 319 -2.64 -1.04 18.51
N THR A 320 -3.35 -1.12 17.38
CA THR A 320 -3.31 -2.27 16.47
C THR A 320 -1.92 -2.44 15.84
N TYR A 321 -1.34 -1.35 15.34
CA TYR A 321 0.01 -1.34 14.79
C TYR A 321 1.05 -1.70 15.85
N ALA A 322 0.97 -1.07 17.02
CA ALA A 322 1.88 -1.30 18.13
C ALA A 322 1.85 -2.74 18.61
N GLY A 323 0.67 -3.34 18.71
CA GLY A 323 0.52 -4.76 19.05
C GLY A 323 1.18 -5.69 18.03
N THR A 324 0.96 -5.44 16.74
CA THR A 324 1.59 -6.22 15.65
C THR A 324 3.11 -6.11 15.71
N MET A 325 3.62 -4.88 15.85
CA MET A 325 5.05 -4.62 15.94
C MET A 325 5.67 -5.25 17.19
N ALA A 326 4.96 -5.19 18.33
CA ALA A 326 5.43 -5.78 19.58
C ALA A 326 5.61 -7.29 19.46
N LYS A 327 4.64 -8.00 18.87
CA LYS A 327 4.74 -9.45 18.63
C LYS A 327 5.88 -9.79 17.69
N SER A 328 6.05 -9.02 16.61
CA SER A 328 7.14 -9.23 15.64
C SER A 328 8.52 -9.00 16.27
N ALA A 329 8.70 -7.91 17.01
CA ALA A 329 9.97 -7.57 17.66
C ALA A 329 10.32 -8.59 18.75
N LEU A 330 9.33 -9.02 19.54
CA LEU A 330 9.51 -10.05 20.56
C LEU A 330 9.88 -11.40 19.95
N LEU A 331 9.21 -11.81 18.87
CA LEU A 331 9.54 -13.02 18.12
C LEU A 331 10.99 -12.99 17.61
N LEU A 332 11.39 -11.87 17.00
CA LEU A 332 12.75 -11.69 16.51
C LEU A 332 13.79 -11.83 17.62
N ASP A 333 13.57 -11.18 18.76
CA ASP A 333 14.52 -11.24 19.88
C ASP A 333 14.61 -12.66 20.47
N ALA A 334 13.49 -13.38 20.57
CA ALA A 334 13.51 -14.77 20.99
C ALA A 334 14.26 -15.69 20.00
N VAL A 335 14.10 -15.48 18.69
CA VAL A 335 14.87 -16.21 17.67
C VAL A 335 16.35 -15.86 17.75
N LYS A 336 16.69 -14.57 17.87
CA LYS A 336 18.08 -14.12 18.03
C LYS A 336 18.74 -14.76 19.24
N GLU A 337 18.05 -14.85 20.37
CA GLU A 337 18.56 -15.51 21.57
C GLU A 337 18.76 -17.01 21.36
N ALA A 338 17.75 -17.70 20.78
CA ALA A 338 17.80 -19.12 20.51
C ALA A 338 18.95 -19.50 19.55
N GLU A 339 19.24 -18.65 18.57
CA GLU A 339 20.31 -18.84 17.58
C GLU A 339 21.66 -18.24 18.00
N GLY A 340 21.69 -17.41 19.04
CA GLY A 340 22.89 -16.68 19.47
C GLY A 340 23.38 -15.63 18.45
N TRP A 341 22.45 -14.97 17.77
CA TRP A 341 22.76 -14.02 16.69
C TRP A 341 23.32 -12.69 17.20
N THR A 342 24.33 -12.20 16.48
CA THR A 342 24.95 -10.89 16.74
C THR A 342 25.12 -10.09 15.44
N THR A 343 25.35 -8.79 15.58
CA THR A 343 25.65 -7.90 14.43
C THR A 343 27.02 -8.17 13.82
N ASP A 344 27.89 -8.92 14.49
CA ASP A 344 29.22 -9.31 13.98
C ASP A 344 29.16 -10.55 13.07
N ASP A 345 27.99 -11.20 12.99
CA ASP A 345 27.80 -12.42 12.22
C ASP A 345 27.90 -12.16 10.71
N GLN A 346 28.44 -13.13 9.97
CA GLN A 346 28.65 -13.01 8.53
C GLN A 346 27.35 -12.73 7.77
N ASP A 347 26.24 -13.38 8.14
CA ASP A 347 24.96 -13.20 7.44
C ASP A 347 24.41 -11.77 7.62
N TYR A 348 24.52 -11.20 8.82
CA TYR A 348 24.13 -9.80 9.07
C TYR A 348 24.97 -8.84 8.22
N GLN A 349 26.29 -9.07 8.19
CA GLN A 349 27.21 -8.24 7.40
C GLN A 349 26.98 -8.40 5.89
N GLN A 350 26.59 -9.59 5.44
CA GLN A 350 26.24 -9.83 4.04
C GLN A 350 24.98 -9.06 3.64
N ILE A 351 23.90 -9.16 4.42
CA ILE A 351 22.65 -8.41 4.17
C ILE A 351 22.94 -6.91 4.14
N LEU A 352 23.69 -6.40 5.11
CA LEU A 352 24.07 -4.98 5.15
C LEU A 352 24.89 -4.57 3.91
N ASN A 353 25.73 -5.45 3.37
CA ASN A 353 26.48 -5.18 2.13
C ASN A 353 25.56 -5.18 0.90
N ASP A 354 24.60 -6.09 0.83
CA ASP A 354 23.66 -6.20 -0.28
C ASP A 354 22.74 -4.97 -0.32
N GLU A 355 22.21 -4.55 0.84
CA GLU A 355 21.46 -3.31 1.00
C GLU A 355 22.26 -2.07 0.57
N ALA A 356 23.52 -1.99 0.99
CA ALA A 356 24.41 -0.89 0.59
C ALA A 356 24.69 -0.90 -0.93
N ALA A 357 24.90 -2.08 -1.53
CA ALA A 357 25.12 -2.24 -2.95
C ALA A 357 23.88 -1.83 -3.76
N ASN A 358 22.69 -2.22 -3.32
CA ASN A 358 21.41 -1.81 -3.90
C ASN A 358 21.24 -0.28 -3.86
N ALA A 359 21.68 0.35 -2.77
CA ALA A 359 21.70 1.81 -2.63
C ALA A 359 22.83 2.49 -3.43
N ASN A 360 23.71 1.74 -4.10
CA ASN A 360 24.93 2.23 -4.75
C ASN A 360 25.84 3.02 -3.79
N MET A 361 25.93 2.56 -2.54
CA MET A 361 26.70 3.19 -1.46
C MET A 361 27.76 2.23 -0.91
N SER A 362 28.76 2.79 -0.22
CA SER A 362 29.59 1.98 0.65
C SER A 362 28.78 1.52 1.86
N GLN A 363 29.15 0.39 2.47
CA GLN A 363 28.49 -0.13 3.68
C GLN A 363 28.42 0.93 4.80
N GLU A 364 29.53 1.66 5.02
CA GLU A 364 29.63 2.72 6.03
C GLU A 364 28.70 3.91 5.73
N ASP A 365 28.70 4.38 4.49
CA ASP A 365 27.84 5.51 4.09
C ASP A 365 26.36 5.13 4.17
N PHE A 366 26.02 3.90 3.77
CA PHE A 366 24.66 3.38 3.84
C PHE A 366 24.20 3.31 5.29
N LEU A 367 24.97 2.65 6.17
CA LEU A 367 24.62 2.50 7.58
C LEU A 367 24.46 3.86 8.25
N LYS A 368 25.37 4.81 7.97
CA LYS A 368 25.25 6.17 8.48
C LYS A 368 23.96 6.85 8.02
N ALA A 369 23.66 6.79 6.72
CA ALA A 369 22.48 7.44 6.17
C ALA A 369 21.17 6.80 6.67
N ALA A 370 21.14 5.46 6.79
CA ALA A 370 20.02 4.72 7.33
C ALA A 370 19.80 5.06 8.82
N ASN A 371 20.86 5.08 9.62
CA ASN A 371 20.77 5.43 11.04
C ASN A 371 20.32 6.89 11.25
N ASP A 372 20.82 7.82 10.43
CA ASP A 372 20.41 9.23 10.48
C ASP A 372 18.91 9.41 10.19
N TYR A 373 18.30 8.52 9.40
CA TYR A 373 16.90 8.62 8.99
C TYR A 373 15.96 7.77 9.87
N TYR A 374 16.25 6.48 10.01
CA TYR A 374 15.40 5.52 10.71
C TYR A 374 15.72 5.42 12.21
N GLY A 375 16.98 5.63 12.59
CA GLY A 375 17.51 5.32 13.92
C GLY A 375 18.19 3.96 13.95
N GLU A 376 19.28 3.85 14.71
CA GLU A 376 20.16 2.67 14.74
C GLU A 376 19.41 1.38 15.12
N ASP A 377 18.60 1.41 16.19
CA ASP A 377 17.85 0.23 16.64
C ASP A 377 16.89 -0.30 15.57
N THR A 378 16.25 0.61 14.80
CA THR A 378 15.35 0.23 13.71
C THR A 378 16.12 -0.39 12.54
N VAL A 379 17.27 0.16 12.18
CA VAL A 379 18.12 -0.40 11.12
C VAL A 379 18.62 -1.79 11.50
N VAL A 380 19.14 -1.96 12.71
CA VAL A 380 19.60 -3.26 13.21
C VAL A 380 18.47 -4.27 13.23
N ARG A 381 17.28 -3.88 13.72
CA ARG A 381 16.10 -4.75 13.77
C ARG A 381 15.69 -5.22 12.39
N ASN A 382 15.65 -4.32 11.40
CA ASN A 382 15.21 -4.67 10.05
C ASN A 382 16.18 -5.64 9.36
N ILE A 383 17.49 -5.43 9.49
CA ILE A 383 18.50 -6.36 8.94
C ILE A 383 18.40 -7.72 9.64
N MET A 384 18.13 -7.74 10.96
CA MET A 384 17.92 -8.99 11.70
C MET A 384 16.61 -9.69 11.31
N MET A 385 15.54 -8.95 11.00
CA MET A 385 14.30 -9.51 10.46
C MET A 385 14.53 -10.17 9.11
N GLU A 386 15.24 -9.50 8.21
CA GLU A 386 15.59 -10.06 6.91
C GLU A 386 16.44 -11.33 7.07
N ARG A 387 17.40 -11.32 8.00
CA ARG A 387 18.17 -12.52 8.35
C ARG A 387 17.28 -13.66 8.86
N MET A 388 16.29 -13.34 9.69
CA MET A 388 15.29 -14.31 10.17
C MET A 388 14.52 -14.94 9.00
N ILE A 389 14.03 -14.12 8.08
CA ILE A 389 13.31 -14.57 6.89
C ILE A 389 14.20 -15.45 6.02
N ASN A 390 15.43 -15.02 5.72
CA ASN A 390 16.37 -15.78 4.91
C ASN A 390 16.68 -17.15 5.54
N MET A 391 16.94 -17.20 6.85
CA MET A 391 17.13 -18.46 7.56
C MET A 391 15.90 -19.37 7.45
N VAL A 392 14.69 -18.82 7.64
CA VAL A 392 13.45 -19.59 7.56
C VAL A 392 13.28 -20.18 6.17
N LEU A 393 13.46 -19.36 5.12
CA LEU A 393 13.33 -19.78 3.73
C LEU A 393 14.40 -20.80 3.33
N ASP A 394 15.67 -20.61 3.72
CA ASP A 394 16.78 -21.52 3.43
C ASP A 394 16.56 -22.93 4.00
N ASN A 395 15.79 -23.03 5.09
CA ASN A 395 15.49 -24.30 5.75
C ASN A 395 14.08 -24.83 5.39
N ALA A 396 13.24 -24.05 4.71
CA ALA A 396 11.90 -24.46 4.31
C ALA A 396 11.91 -25.39 3.09
N THR A 397 10.89 -26.25 3.01
CA THR A 397 10.54 -26.94 1.76
C THR A 397 9.58 -26.06 0.98
N VAL A 398 10.06 -25.44 -0.10
CA VAL A 398 9.25 -24.57 -0.96
C VAL A 398 8.75 -25.35 -2.17
N ASN A 399 7.44 -25.46 -2.32
CA ASN A 399 6.81 -25.98 -3.52
C ASN A 399 6.37 -24.82 -4.40
N THR A 400 6.97 -24.68 -5.59
CA THR A 400 6.56 -23.65 -6.54
C THR A 400 5.46 -24.18 -7.45
N VAL A 401 4.38 -23.42 -7.57
CA VAL A 401 3.26 -23.70 -8.48
C VAL A 401 2.96 -22.46 -9.31
N THR A 402 2.64 -22.69 -10.58
CA THR A 402 2.13 -21.62 -11.45
C THR A 402 0.61 -21.55 -11.29
N VAL A 403 0.06 -20.34 -11.20
CA VAL A 403 -1.39 -20.11 -11.03
C VAL A 403 -1.92 -19.16 -12.10
N ASP A 404 -3.22 -19.26 -12.40
CA ASP A 404 -3.95 -18.24 -13.15
C ASP A 404 -4.33 -17.03 -12.26
N ALA A 405 -4.93 -16.00 -12.86
CA ALA A 405 -5.39 -14.79 -12.15
C ALA A 405 -6.45 -15.06 -11.07
N ASP A 406 -7.14 -16.22 -11.13
CA ASP A 406 -8.11 -16.66 -10.11
C ASP A 406 -7.42 -17.48 -8.99
N GLY A 407 -6.12 -17.72 -9.09
CA GLY A 407 -5.32 -18.49 -8.13
C GLY A 407 -5.41 -20.00 -8.29
N ASN A 408 -5.97 -20.50 -9.40
CA ASN A 408 -6.00 -21.93 -9.69
C ASN A 408 -4.67 -22.38 -10.28
N THR A 409 -4.16 -23.53 -9.85
CA THR A 409 -2.93 -24.10 -10.43
C THR A 409 -3.12 -24.42 -11.91
N VAL A 410 -2.20 -23.93 -12.73
CA VAL A 410 -2.10 -24.26 -14.16
C VAL A 410 -1.06 -25.37 -14.37
N GLU A 411 -1.34 -26.30 -15.29
CA GLU A 411 -0.47 -27.44 -15.63
C GLU A 411 0.70 -27.09 -16.55
#